data_AF-A0A536XEW7-F1
#
_entry.id   AF-A0A536XEW7-F1
#
_cell.length_a   1.000
_cell.length_b   1.000
_cell.length_c   1.000
_cell.angle_alpha   90.00
_cell.angle_beta   90.00
_cell.angle_gamma   90.00
#
_symmetry.space_group_name_H-M   'P 1'
#
loop_
_entity.id
_entity.type
_entity.pdbx_description
1 polymer ?
#
loop_
_entity_poly.entity_id
_entity_poly.type
_entity_poly.pdbx_seq_one_letter_code
_entity_poly.pdbx_strand_id
1 'polypeptide(L)' 'MADYGTHHIRRINPAGTVTTLAGTGAAGYVDDNGAIAQFHLPGGIAVDSSGTLYVVDMFNNAVRKIAQ' A
#
# COMPACT_ATOMS: atom_id res chain seq x y z
N MET A 1 -6.04 1.26 3.68
CA MET A 1 -6.61 -0.01 3.18
C MET A 1 -5.69 -0.54 2.08
N ALA A 2 -5.42 -1.85 2.04
CA ALA A 2 -4.84 -2.49 0.87
C ALA A 2 -5.97 -2.88 -0.07
N ASP A 3 -5.92 -2.37 -1.29
CA ASP A 3 -6.91 -2.63 -2.33
C ASP A 3 -6.41 -3.82 -3.17
N TYR A 4 -6.73 -5.02 -2.67
CA TYR A 4 -6.18 -6.30 -3.12
C TYR A 4 -6.23 -6.46 -4.64
N GLY A 5 -7.39 -6.22 -5.26
CA GLY A 5 -7.60 -6.44 -6.68
C GLY A 5 -7.03 -5.34 -7.58
N THR A 6 -6.71 -4.17 -7.04
CA THR A 6 -6.20 -3.06 -7.84
C THR A 6 -4.72 -2.76 -7.60
N HIS A 7 -4.02 -3.52 -6.75
CA HIS A 7 -2.59 -3.34 -6.47
C HIS A 7 -2.22 -1.97 -5.85
N HIS A 8 -3.17 -1.34 -5.14
CA HIS A 8 -2.95 -0.04 -4.50
C HIS A 8 -3.01 -0.11 -2.98
N ILE A 9 -2.34 0.84 -2.34
CA ILE A 9 -2.60 1.21 -0.95
C ILE A 9 -3.41 2.51 -0.95
N ARG A 10 -4.59 2.49 -0.35
CA ARG A 10 -5.54 3.61 -0.34
C ARG A 10 -5.69 4.19 1.06
N ARG A 11 -5.96 5.49 1.13
CA ARG A 11 -6.27 6.23 2.35
C ARG A 11 -7.71 6.74 2.24
N ILE A 12 -8.46 6.66 3.33
CA ILE A 12 -9.79 7.28 3.45
C ILE A 12 -9.72 8.36 4.53
N ASN A 13 -10.29 9.54 4.25
CA ASN A 13 -10.41 10.60 5.26
C ASN A 13 -11.75 10.47 6.04
N PRO A 14 -11.94 11.19 7.16
CA PRO A 14 -13.20 11.16 7.92
C PRO A 14 -14.43 11.61 7.13
N ALA A 15 -14.25 12.38 6.05
CA ALA A 15 -15.32 12.77 5.14
C ALA A 15 -15.66 11.68 4.10
N GLY A 16 -15.01 10.52 4.15
CA GLY A 16 -15.23 9.39 3.24
C GLY A 16 -14.52 9.48 1.89
N THR A 17 -13.69 10.51 1.65
CA THR A 17 -12.91 10.63 0.41
C THR A 17 -11.78 9.60 0.38
N VAL A 18 -11.68 8.84 -0.72
CA VAL A 18 -10.62 7.85 -0.93
C VAL A 18 -9.54 8.42 -1.86
N THR A 19 -8.29 8.35 -1.43
CA THR A 19 -7.11 8.71 -2.25
C THR A 19 -6.15 7.54 -2.36
N THR A 20 -5.36 7.50 -3.43
CA THR A 20 -4.22 6.58 -3.52
C THR A 20 -3.07 7.13 -2.67
N LEU A 21 -2.56 6.31 -1.76
CA LEU A 21 -1.38 6.62 -0.97
C LEU A 21 -0.11 6.16 -1.69
N ALA A 22 -0.13 4.93 -2.21
CA ALA A 22 0.96 4.33 -2.97
C ALA A 22 0.43 3.30 -3.97
N GLY A 23 1.19 3.04 -5.03
CA GLY A 23 0.84 2.06 -6.06
C GLY A 23 0.52 2.69 -7.41
N THR A 24 1.02 2.09 -8.49
CA THR A 24 0.63 2.40 -9.88
C THR A 24 -0.63 1.66 -10.33
N GLY A 25 -0.99 0.60 -9.61
CA GLY A 25 -2.03 -0.35 -10.01
C GLY A 25 -1.55 -1.52 -10.86
N ALA A 26 -0.29 -1.52 -11.28
CA ALA A 26 0.34 -2.67 -11.93
C ALA A 26 0.89 -3.65 -10.87
N ALA A 27 0.64 -4.94 -11.10
CA ALA A 27 1.30 -6.00 -10.33
C ALA A 27 2.81 -5.95 -10.56
N GLY A 28 3.60 -5.96 -9.48
CA GLY A 28 5.05 -5.95 -9.57
C GLY A 28 5.71 -5.74 -8.22
N TYR A 29 7.03 -5.59 -8.23
CA TYR A 29 7.85 -5.34 -7.04
C TYR A 29 8.78 -4.15 -7.32
N VAL A 30 8.29 -2.95 -7.00
CA VAL A 30 9.06 -1.70 -7.08
C VAL A 30 8.94 -1.01 -5.74
N ASP A 31 10.07 -0.76 -5.10
CA ASP A 31 10.16 0.04 -3.89
C ASP A 31 10.11 1.53 -4.25
N ASP A 32 9.14 2.22 -3.67
CA ASP A 32 8.98 3.67 -3.68
C ASP A 32 8.00 4.04 -2.56
N ASN A 33 8.02 5.29 -2.12
CA ASN A 33 7.14 5.77 -1.04
C ASN A 33 5.77 6.25 -1.53
N GLY A 34 5.48 6.23 -2.83
CA GLY A 34 4.27 6.82 -3.38
C GLY A 34 3.83 6.23 -4.72
N ALA A 35 3.72 7.10 -5.73
CA ALA A 35 2.93 6.83 -6.94
C ALA A 35 3.55 5.77 -7.87
N ILE A 36 4.86 5.53 -7.80
CA ILE A 36 5.54 4.57 -8.68
C ILE A 36 5.75 3.20 -8.04
N ALA A 37 5.42 3.06 -6.73
CA ALA A 37 5.50 1.79 -6.04
C ALA A 37 4.65 0.72 -6.76
N GLN A 38 5.10 -0.52 -6.72
CA GLN A 38 4.34 -1.65 -7.25
C GLN A 38 4.21 -2.73 -6.18
N PHE A 39 2.98 -3.24 -6.08
CA PHE A 39 2.56 -4.29 -5.16
C PHE A 39 1.93 -5.44 -5.96
N HIS A 40 2.01 -6.65 -5.46
CA HIS A 40 1.34 -7.81 -6.03
C HIS A 40 0.32 -8.38 -5.03
N LEU A 41 -0.95 -8.00 -5.24
CA LEU A 41 -2.09 -8.42 -4.42
C LEU A 41 -1.85 -8.14 -2.93
N PRO A 42 -1.69 -6.85 -2.53
CA PRO A 42 -1.46 -6.50 -1.14
C PRO A 42 -2.69 -6.86 -0.29
N GLY A 43 -2.46 -7.42 0.90
CA GLY A 43 -3.52 -7.95 1.76
C GLY A 43 -3.67 -7.21 3.09
N GLY A 44 -2.83 -7.55 4.06
CA GLY A 44 -2.86 -6.97 5.40
C GLY A 44 -2.12 -5.63 5.48
N ILE A 45 -2.60 -4.72 6.34
CA ILE A 45 -1.88 -3.49 6.70
C ILE A 45 -1.85 -3.28 8.21
N ALA A 46 -0.75 -2.75 8.73
CA ALA A 46 -0.62 -2.27 10.10
C ALA A 46 0.08 -0.91 10.10
N VAL A 47 -0.18 -0.10 11.13
CA VAL A 47 0.45 1.21 11.34
C VAL A 47 1.10 1.22 12.72
N ASP A 48 2.34 1.69 12.80
CA ASP A 48 2.99 1.96 14.09
C ASP A 48 2.68 3.38 14.62
N SER A 49 3.12 3.67 15.85
CA SER A 49 2.87 4.96 16.50
C SER A 49 3.54 6.16 15.81
N SER A 50 4.49 5.93 14.90
CA SER A 50 5.11 6.98 14.08
C SER A 50 4.34 7.29 12.81
N GLY A 51 3.30 6.50 12.51
CA GLY A 51 2.55 6.60 11.26
C GLY A 51 3.18 5.83 10.10
N THR A 52 4.20 5.00 10.35
CA THR A 52 4.75 4.09 9.33
C THR A 52 3.75 2.97 9.04
N LEU A 53 3.49 2.69 7.76
CA LEU A 53 2.66 1.58 7.33
C LEU A 53 3.53 0.34 7.02
N TYR A 54 3.04 -0.81 7.44
CA TYR A 54 3.55 -2.12 7.05
C TYR A 54 2.47 -2.83 6.23
N VAL A 55 2.83 -3.30 5.05
CA VAL A 55 1.93 -3.88 4.06
C VAL A 55 2.37 -5.31 3.77
N VAL A 56 1.47 -6.27 3.90
CA VAL A 56 1.71 -7.64 3.42
C VAL A 56 1.50 -7.67 1.92
N ASP A 57 2.57 -7.83 1.18
CA ASP A 57 2.59 -7.91 -0.29
C ASP A 57 2.62 -9.38 -0.71
N MET A 58 1.41 -9.98 -0.73
CA MET A 58 1.22 -11.42 -0.58
C MET A 58 1.93 -12.24 -1.66
N PHE A 59 1.84 -11.81 -2.92
CA PHE A 59 2.40 -12.59 -4.04
C PHE A 59 3.86 -12.28 -4.33
N ASN A 60 4.38 -11.21 -3.72
CA ASN A 60 5.81 -10.95 -3.68
C ASN A 60 6.50 -11.60 -2.48
N ASN A 61 5.75 -12.32 -1.62
CA ASN A 61 6.26 -12.96 -0.39
C ASN A 61 7.01 -11.98 0.53
N ALA A 62 6.52 -10.74 0.63
CA ALA A 62 7.21 -9.67 1.32
C ALA A 62 6.30 -8.92 2.31
N VAL A 63 6.92 -8.36 3.35
CA VAL A 63 6.33 -7.28 4.15
C VAL A 63 7.03 -5.99 3.72
N ARG A 64 6.26 -5.05 3.19
CA ARG A 64 6.75 -3.77 2.64
C ARG A 64 6.49 -2.66 3.65
N LYS A 65 7.42 -1.71 3.76
CA LYS A 65 7.31 -0.54 4.64
C LYS A 65 7.05 0.70 3.80
N ILE A 66 6.09 1.52 4.21
CA ILE A 66 5.86 2.87 3.66
C ILE A 66 6.05 3.86 4.80
N ALA A 67 7.10 4.67 4.73
CA ALA A 67 7.35 5.77 5.66
C ALA A 67 7.18 7.09 4.90
N GLN A 68 6.54 8.07 5.56
CA GLN A 68 6.48 9.46 5.09
C GLN A 68 7.60 10.28 5.71
#